data_AF-A0A261XX87-F1
#
_entry.id   AF-A0A261XX87-F1
#
_cell.length_a   1.000
_cell.length_b   1.000
_cell.length_c   1.000
_cell.angle_alpha   90.00
_cell.angle_beta   90.00
_cell.angle_gamma   90.00
#
_symmetry.space_group_name_H-M   'P 1'
#
loop_
_entity.id
_entity.type
_entity.pdbx_description
1 polymer ?
#
loop_
_entity_poly.entity_id
_entity_poly.type
_entity_poly.pdbx_seq_one_letter_code
_entity_poly.pdbx_strand_id
1 'polypeptide(L)'
;MQAKSRASLERYLHYYNRFANHEQSAKLDRDLYYRTEKKMEEMQQTSDLSWIEVQFLKKAVDTLVQCRTTLKWTYAFAFYLQKNNQTEIFEDNQRDLEMATEQLSELLEKPIVRSQIADLRQLVLDKSVYVGTRREILLEDTTKGLLEGRWEYIVSIK
;
A
#
# COMPACT_ATOMS: atom_id res chain seq x y z
N MET A 1 -23.07 -22.60 19.63
CA MET A 1 -21.69 -22.28 20.12
C MET A 1 -20.63 -22.57 19.06
N GLN A 2 -20.59 -23.77 18.44
CA GLN A 2 -19.60 -24.11 17.39
C GLN A 2 -19.59 -23.16 16.16
N ALA A 3 -20.74 -22.66 15.71
CA ALA A 3 -20.80 -21.75 14.57
C ALA A 3 -20.20 -20.35 14.87
N LYS A 4 -20.38 -19.85 16.11
CA LYS A 4 -19.81 -18.56 16.54
C LYS A 4 -18.29 -18.64 16.68
N SER A 5 -17.76 -19.72 17.27
CA SER A 5 -16.31 -19.92 17.38
C SER A 5 -15.64 -20.05 16.01
N ARG A 6 -16.31 -20.71 15.06
CA ARG A 6 -15.83 -20.84 13.68
C ARG A 6 -15.80 -19.49 12.95
N ALA A 7 -16.88 -18.71 13.02
CA ALA A 7 -16.95 -17.40 12.38
C ALA A 7 -15.89 -16.41 12.93
N SER A 8 -15.65 -16.41 14.25
CA SER A 8 -14.60 -15.61 14.86
C SER A 8 -13.20 -16.00 14.40
N LEU A 9 -12.93 -17.31 14.25
CA LEU A 9 -11.65 -17.81 13.73
C LEU A 9 -11.47 -17.45 12.25
N GLU A 10 -12.49 -17.62 11.42
CA GLU A 10 -12.47 -17.25 10.00
C GLU A 10 -12.19 -15.75 9.83
N ARG A 11 -12.82 -14.89 10.63
CA ARG A 11 -12.53 -13.45 10.68
C ARG A 11 -11.08 -13.19 11.07
N TYR A 12 -10.59 -13.81 12.14
CA TYR A 12 -9.20 -13.64 12.58
C TYR A 12 -8.22 -14.03 11.47
N LEU A 13 -8.38 -15.21 10.87
CA LEU A 13 -7.50 -15.68 9.79
C LEU A 13 -7.54 -14.73 8.57
N HIS A 14 -8.72 -14.20 8.21
CA HIS A 14 -8.87 -13.26 7.11
C HIS A 14 -8.01 -12.00 7.29
N TYR A 15 -8.12 -11.33 8.44
CA TYR A 15 -7.38 -10.09 8.70
C TYR A 15 -5.89 -10.37 9.02
N TYR A 16 -5.61 -11.43 9.80
CA TYR A 16 -4.24 -11.81 10.15
C TYR A 16 -3.41 -12.19 8.92
N ASN A 17 -3.94 -12.98 7.99
CA ASN A 17 -3.20 -13.37 6.79
C ASN A 17 -2.81 -12.15 5.95
N ARG A 18 -3.69 -11.15 5.82
CA ARG A 18 -3.38 -9.93 5.06
C ARG A 18 -2.38 -9.03 5.79
N PHE A 19 -2.55 -8.87 7.10
CA PHE A 19 -1.53 -8.20 7.94
C PHE A 19 -0.16 -8.87 7.76
N ALA A 20 -0.10 -10.20 7.88
CA ALA A 20 1.13 -10.97 7.79
C ALA A 20 1.77 -10.88 6.39
N ASN A 21 0.95 -10.88 5.32
CA ASN A 21 1.43 -10.68 3.96
C ASN A 21 2.08 -9.30 3.80
N HIS A 22 1.43 -8.22 4.26
CA HIS A 22 2.02 -6.88 4.19
C HIS A 22 3.26 -6.73 5.09
N GLU A 23 3.30 -7.38 6.25
CA GLU A 23 4.48 -7.44 7.13
C GLU A 23 5.65 -8.20 6.47
N GLN A 24 5.38 -9.29 5.75
CA GLN A 24 6.39 -10.02 5.01
C GLN A 24 6.92 -9.19 3.82
N SER A 25 6.02 -8.56 3.06
CA SER A 25 6.41 -7.64 1.97
C SER A 25 7.30 -6.51 2.48
N ALA A 26 7.02 -5.97 3.67
CA ALA A 26 7.85 -4.93 4.28
C ALA A 26 9.31 -5.37 4.53
N LYS A 27 9.56 -6.67 4.75
CA LYS A 27 10.92 -7.20 4.88
C LYS A 27 11.63 -7.31 3.53
N LEU A 28 10.87 -7.54 2.46
CA LEU A 28 11.37 -7.59 1.08
C LEU A 28 11.62 -6.20 0.49
N ASP A 29 11.04 -5.14 1.07
CA ASP A 29 11.24 -3.76 0.63
C ASP A 29 12.72 -3.35 0.61
N ARG A 30 13.55 -3.91 1.50
CA ARG A 30 15.00 -3.65 1.50
C ARG A 30 15.68 -4.13 0.20
N ASP A 31 15.28 -5.29 -0.29
CA ASP A 31 15.77 -5.82 -1.57
C ASP A 31 15.24 -4.99 -2.73
N LEU A 32 13.98 -4.53 -2.66
CA LEU A 32 13.42 -3.62 -3.66
C LEU A 32 14.19 -2.30 -3.74
N TYR A 33 14.55 -1.69 -2.60
CA TYR A 33 15.41 -0.50 -2.58
C TYR A 33 16.74 -0.75 -3.28
N TYR A 34 17.41 -1.86 -2.95
CA TYR A 34 18.69 -2.22 -3.56
C TYR A 34 18.56 -2.40 -5.08
N ARG A 35 17.56 -3.16 -5.54
CA ARG A 35 17.28 -3.36 -6.96
C ARG A 35 16.97 -2.05 -7.67
N THR A 36 16.23 -1.14 -7.03
CA THR A 36 15.90 0.17 -7.59
C THR A 36 17.12 1.07 -7.74
N GLU A 37 18.03 1.11 -6.76
CA GLU A 37 19.28 1.87 -6.87
C GLU A 37 20.14 1.35 -8.03
N LYS A 38 20.21 0.01 -8.23
CA LYS A 38 20.88 -0.57 -9.40
C LYS A 38 20.22 -0.20 -10.72
N LYS A 39 18.89 -0.24 -10.79
CA LYS A 39 18.12 0.25 -11.94
C LYS A 39 18.40 1.73 -12.24
N MET A 40 18.56 2.56 -11.22
CA MET A 40 18.91 3.98 -11.38
C MET A 40 20.34 4.19 -11.88
N GLU A 41 21.31 3.38 -11.42
CA GLU A 41 22.68 3.37 -11.94
C GLU A 41 22.71 2.96 -13.42
N GLU A 42 21.99 1.89 -13.78
CA GLU A 42 21.88 1.40 -15.16
C GLU A 42 21.26 2.44 -16.10
N MET A 43 20.21 3.15 -15.66
CA MET A 43 19.62 4.25 -16.45
C MET A 43 20.62 5.36 -16.73
N GLN A 44 21.39 5.78 -15.73
CA GLN A 44 22.39 6.84 -15.90
C GLN A 44 23.54 6.41 -16.82
N GLN A 45 23.91 5.13 -16.81
CA GLN A 45 24.99 4.62 -17.67
C GLN A 45 24.55 4.39 -19.12
N THR A 46 23.27 4.07 -19.34
CA THR A 46 22.75 3.66 -20.65
C THR A 46 21.92 4.74 -21.35
N SER A 47 21.72 5.89 -20.70
CA SER A 47 20.99 7.04 -21.23
C SER A 47 21.64 8.36 -20.81
N ASP A 48 21.17 9.49 -21.36
CA ASP A 48 21.70 10.83 -21.03
C ASP A 48 21.03 11.44 -19.79
N LEU A 49 20.33 10.63 -18.97
CA LEU A 49 19.64 11.08 -17.77
C LEU A 49 20.62 11.37 -16.63
N SER A 50 20.46 12.52 -15.99
CA SER A 50 21.19 12.90 -14.79
C SER A 50 20.72 12.14 -13.54
N TRP A 51 21.54 12.19 -12.49
CA TRP A 51 21.21 11.65 -11.16
C TRP A 51 19.86 12.15 -10.63
N ILE A 52 19.50 13.41 -10.90
CA ILE A 52 18.23 14.03 -10.47
C ILE A 52 17.06 13.41 -11.23
N GLU A 53 17.24 13.15 -12.53
CA GLU A 53 16.18 12.67 -13.40
C GLU A 53 15.77 11.22 -13.14
N VAL A 54 16.63 10.42 -12.50
CA VAL A 54 16.31 9.04 -12.08
C VAL A 54 15.72 8.94 -10.68
N GLN A 55 15.69 10.03 -9.89
CA GLN A 55 15.17 10.02 -8.50
C GLN A 55 13.68 9.65 -8.40
N PHE A 56 12.92 9.71 -9.49
CA PHE A 56 11.51 9.33 -9.48
C PHE A 56 11.30 7.87 -9.08
N LEU A 57 12.22 6.96 -9.44
CA LEU A 57 12.12 5.55 -9.06
C LEU A 57 12.23 5.37 -7.54
N LYS A 58 13.20 6.05 -6.92
CA LYS A 58 13.35 6.03 -5.46
C LYS A 58 12.12 6.56 -4.74
N LYS A 59 11.61 7.71 -5.18
CA LYS A 59 10.38 8.30 -4.63
C LYS A 59 9.18 7.36 -4.78
N ALA A 60 9.07 6.66 -5.92
CA ALA A 60 8.02 5.68 -6.14
C ALA A 60 8.12 4.49 -5.18
N VAL A 61 9.34 3.98 -4.93
CA VAL A 61 9.56 2.94 -3.90
C VAL A 61 9.19 3.45 -2.52
N ASP A 62 9.60 4.67 -2.14
CA ASP A 62 9.24 5.26 -0.84
C ASP A 62 7.71 5.32 -0.65
N THR A 63 6.99 5.77 -1.67
CA THR A 63 5.52 5.78 -1.66
C THR A 63 4.95 4.37 -1.52
N LEU A 64 5.46 3.40 -2.27
CA LEU A 64 5.01 2.00 -2.20
C LEU A 64 5.16 1.43 -0.78
N VAL A 65 6.32 1.64 -0.15
CA VAL A 65 6.63 1.17 1.22
C VAL A 65 5.70 1.80 2.25
N GLN A 66 5.42 3.10 2.11
CA GLN A 66 4.45 3.80 2.97
C GLN A 66 3.03 3.25 2.81
N CYS A 67 2.63 2.91 1.58
CA CYS A 67 1.31 2.34 1.29
C CYS A 67 1.18 0.92 1.87
N ARG A 68 2.19 0.05 1.69
CA ARG A 68 2.25 -1.28 2.31
C ARG A 68 2.17 -1.22 3.84
N THR A 69 2.93 -0.30 4.44
CA THR A 69 2.89 -0.07 5.89
C THR A 69 1.50 0.37 6.34
N THR A 70 0.85 1.25 5.58
CA THR A 70 -0.51 1.70 5.88
C THR A 70 -1.50 0.54 5.76
N LEU A 71 -1.46 -0.22 4.67
CA LEU A 71 -2.31 -1.40 4.43
C LEU A 71 -2.18 -2.44 5.54
N LYS A 72 -0.96 -2.71 6.01
CA LYS A 72 -0.74 -3.58 7.17
C LYS A 72 -1.59 -3.15 8.36
N TRP A 73 -1.50 -1.87 8.73
CA TRP A 73 -2.21 -1.34 9.90
C TRP A 73 -3.72 -1.16 9.67
N THR A 74 -4.17 -0.98 8.42
CA THR A 74 -5.61 -0.95 8.13
C THR A 74 -6.27 -2.31 8.37
N TYR A 75 -5.58 -3.44 8.13
CA TYR A 75 -6.12 -4.76 8.50
C TYR A 75 -6.19 -4.96 10.01
N ALA A 76 -5.20 -4.48 10.76
CA ALA A 76 -5.24 -4.51 12.22
C ALA A 76 -6.39 -3.66 12.75
N PHE A 77 -6.62 -2.48 12.19
CA PHE A 77 -7.74 -1.61 12.55
C PHE A 77 -9.09 -2.26 12.20
N ALA A 78 -9.27 -2.70 10.95
CA ALA A 78 -10.52 -3.29 10.45
C ALA A 78 -10.95 -4.54 11.22
N PHE A 79 -9.99 -5.34 11.70
CA PHE A 79 -10.29 -6.52 12.53
C PHE A 79 -11.19 -6.17 13.73
N TYR A 80 -10.93 -5.04 14.39
CA TYR A 80 -11.67 -4.60 15.58
C TYR A 80 -12.97 -3.84 15.28
N LEU A 81 -13.23 -3.45 14.03
CA LEU A 81 -14.42 -2.69 13.69
C LEU A 81 -15.69 -3.56 13.66
N GLN A 82 -16.78 -3.04 14.21
CA GLN A 82 -18.11 -3.62 14.06
C GLN A 82 -18.66 -3.30 12.67
N LYS A 83 -19.16 -4.32 11.97
CA LYS A 83 -19.66 -4.17 10.60
C LYS A 83 -20.87 -3.23 10.55
N ASN A 84 -20.73 -2.15 9.80
CA ASN A 84 -21.77 -1.17 9.47
C ASN A 84 -21.42 -0.42 8.17
N ASN A 85 -22.24 0.54 7.75
CA ASN A 85 -22.03 1.29 6.50
C ASN A 85 -20.67 2.01 6.45
N GLN A 86 -20.17 2.49 7.59
CA GLN A 86 -18.88 3.20 7.66
C GLN A 86 -17.71 2.24 7.44
N THR A 87 -17.81 1.03 8.00
CA THR A 87 -16.80 -0.01 7.75
C THR A 87 -16.79 -0.48 6.30
N GLU A 88 -17.95 -0.51 5.61
CA GLU A 88 -18.00 -0.87 4.19
C GLU A 88 -17.29 0.18 3.33
N ILE A 89 -17.52 1.48 3.59
CA ILE A 89 -16.81 2.59 2.93
C ILE A 89 -15.29 2.50 3.20
N PHE A 90 -14.89 2.21 4.44
CA PHE A 90 -13.49 2.00 4.78
C PHE A 90 -12.87 0.83 4.01
N GLU A 91 -13.54 -0.31 3.95
CA GLU A 91 -13.06 -1.51 3.26
C GLU A 91 -12.97 -1.31 1.74
N ASP A 92 -13.87 -0.51 1.15
CA ASP A 92 -13.78 -0.11 -0.26
C ASP A 92 -12.56 0.80 -0.49
N ASN A 93 -12.35 1.80 0.38
CA ASN A 93 -11.16 2.65 0.32
C ASN A 93 -9.86 1.87 0.51
N GLN A 94 -9.86 0.86 1.38
CA GLN A 94 -8.74 -0.05 1.61
C GLN A 94 -8.44 -0.87 0.36
N ARG A 95 -9.47 -1.41 -0.29
CA ARG A 95 -9.33 -2.22 -1.52
C ARG A 95 -8.79 -1.39 -2.69
N ASP A 96 -9.25 -0.15 -2.83
CA ASP A 96 -8.72 0.79 -3.83
C ASP A 96 -7.23 1.06 -3.61
N LEU A 97 -6.83 1.30 -2.35
CA LEU A 97 -5.42 1.48 -1.99
C LEU A 97 -4.60 0.21 -2.26
N GLU A 98 -5.12 -0.96 -1.90
CA GLU A 98 -4.43 -2.25 -2.13
C GLU A 98 -4.20 -2.49 -3.63
N MET A 99 -5.23 -2.32 -4.45
CA MET A 99 -5.11 -2.45 -5.91
C MET A 99 -4.11 -1.45 -6.50
N ALA A 100 -4.14 -0.18 -6.06
CA ALA A 100 -3.20 0.83 -6.52
C ALA A 100 -1.75 0.53 -6.10
N THR A 101 -1.56 -0.03 -4.90
CA THR A 101 -0.27 -0.45 -4.35
C THR A 101 0.33 -1.59 -5.15
N GLU A 102 -0.46 -2.62 -5.48
CA GLU A 102 0.00 -3.75 -6.29
C GLU A 102 0.37 -3.30 -7.72
N GLN A 103 -0.44 -2.44 -8.34
CA GLN A 103 -0.12 -1.90 -9.67
C GLN A 103 1.20 -1.12 -9.70
N LEU A 104 1.51 -0.34 -8.65
CA LEU A 104 2.79 0.35 -8.55
C LEU A 104 3.95 -0.64 -8.31
N SER A 105 3.74 -1.65 -7.47
CA SER A 105 4.73 -2.70 -7.24
C SER A 105 5.11 -3.42 -8.53
N GLU A 106 4.12 -3.93 -9.26
CA GLU A 106 4.31 -4.61 -10.54
C GLU A 106 5.07 -3.73 -11.54
N LEU A 107 4.73 -2.44 -11.60
CA LEU A 107 5.40 -1.48 -12.47
C LEU A 107 6.88 -1.29 -12.11
N LEU A 108 7.21 -1.19 -10.83
CA LEU A 108 8.59 -1.03 -10.35
C LEU A 108 9.45 -2.28 -10.56
N GLU A 109 8.83 -3.46 -10.68
CA GLU A 109 9.53 -4.70 -10.97
C GLU A 109 9.89 -4.86 -12.45
N LYS A 110 9.21 -4.16 -13.38
CA LYS A 110 9.47 -4.25 -14.82
C LYS A 110 10.94 -3.94 -15.18
N PRO A 111 11.51 -4.64 -16.16
CA PRO A 111 12.86 -4.35 -16.65
C PRO A 111 12.88 -2.99 -17.36
N ILE A 112 14.04 -2.34 -17.34
CA ILE A 112 14.23 -1.04 -17.98
C ILE A 112 14.60 -1.26 -19.44
N VAL A 113 13.83 -0.67 -20.34
CA VAL A 113 14.08 -0.68 -21.78
C VAL A 113 14.36 0.75 -22.21
N ARG A 114 15.55 0.99 -22.79
CA ARG A 114 16.03 2.35 -23.12
C ARG A 114 15.02 3.18 -23.94
N SER A 115 14.38 2.56 -24.93
CA SER A 115 13.40 3.23 -25.79
C SER A 115 12.09 3.60 -25.09
N GLN A 116 11.83 3.06 -23.90
CA GLN A 116 10.58 3.24 -23.14
C GLN A 116 10.78 4.06 -21.86
N ILE A 117 11.98 4.60 -21.62
CA ILE A 117 12.31 5.30 -20.37
C ILE A 117 11.38 6.50 -20.10
N ALA A 118 11.03 7.28 -21.13
CA ALA A 118 10.13 8.42 -20.99
C ALA A 118 8.72 7.97 -20.57
N ASP A 119 8.18 6.95 -21.23
CA ASP A 119 6.85 6.39 -20.93
C ASP A 119 6.83 5.74 -19.54
N LEU A 120 7.88 4.99 -19.18
CA LEU A 120 8.05 4.40 -17.85
C LEU A 120 8.07 5.48 -16.78
N ARG A 121 8.82 6.58 -16.99
CA ARG A 121 8.88 7.70 -16.05
C ARG A 121 7.51 8.31 -15.83
N GLN A 122 6.79 8.63 -16.91
CA GLN A 122 5.45 9.19 -16.81
C GLN A 122 4.51 8.25 -16.05
N LEU A 123 4.48 6.97 -16.43
CA LEU A 123 3.60 5.97 -15.81
C LEU A 123 3.92 5.75 -14.32
N VAL A 124 5.20 5.70 -13.96
CA VAL A 124 5.63 5.55 -12.55
C VAL A 124 5.22 6.77 -11.74
N LEU A 125 5.39 7.98 -12.27
CA LEU A 125 4.98 9.22 -11.59
C LEU A 125 3.47 9.24 -11.38
N ASP A 126 2.68 8.97 -12.43
CA ASP A 126 1.22 8.99 -12.35
C ASP A 126 0.69 7.95 -11.35
N LYS A 127 1.22 6.72 -11.38
CA LYS A 127 0.84 5.67 -10.44
C LYS A 127 1.27 5.99 -9.01
N SER A 128 2.45 6.60 -8.83
CA SER A 128 2.95 7.01 -7.50
C SER A 128 2.08 8.11 -6.90
N VAL A 129 1.68 9.11 -7.69
CA VAL A 129 0.75 10.15 -7.24
C VAL A 129 -0.59 9.54 -6.88
N TYR A 130 -1.15 8.71 -7.76
CA TYR A 130 -2.46 8.09 -7.54
C TYR A 130 -2.51 7.24 -6.26
N VAL A 131 -1.54 6.36 -6.04
CA VAL A 131 -1.51 5.53 -4.82
C VAL A 131 -1.29 6.37 -3.56
N GLY A 132 -0.46 7.43 -3.65
CA GLY A 132 -0.26 8.39 -2.57
C GLY A 132 -1.57 9.07 -2.17
N THR A 133 -2.32 9.58 -3.15
CA THR A 133 -3.64 10.18 -2.91
C THR A 133 -4.64 9.18 -2.34
N ARG A 134 -4.66 7.92 -2.81
CA ARG A 134 -5.54 6.89 -2.23
C ARG A 134 -5.23 6.61 -0.78
N ARG A 135 -3.94 6.62 -0.41
CA ARG A 135 -3.47 6.47 0.96
C ARG A 135 -3.93 7.65 1.83
N GLU A 136 -3.78 8.88 1.33
CA GLU A 136 -4.20 10.09 2.03
C GLU A 136 -5.71 10.10 2.29
N ILE A 137 -6.53 9.84 1.27
CA ILE A 137 -8.00 9.77 1.41
C ILE A 137 -8.40 8.77 2.50
N LEU A 138 -7.81 7.57 2.49
CA LEU A 138 -8.10 6.55 3.49
C LEU A 138 -7.70 7.01 4.91
N LEU A 139 -6.52 7.61 5.06
CA LEU A 139 -6.04 8.08 6.36
C LEU A 139 -6.85 9.27 6.88
N GLU A 140 -7.19 10.22 6.01
CA GLU A 140 -7.98 11.40 6.35
C GLU A 140 -9.39 11.02 6.80
N ASP A 141 -10.09 10.17 6.04
CA ASP A 141 -11.43 9.70 6.42
C ASP A 141 -11.40 8.89 7.72
N THR A 142 -10.41 8.00 7.87
CA THR A 142 -10.23 7.21 9.10
C THR A 142 -10.00 8.11 10.31
N THR A 143 -9.09 9.08 10.19
CA THR A 143 -8.74 10.04 11.24
C THR A 143 -9.94 10.90 11.62
N LYS A 144 -10.64 11.43 10.62
CA LYS A 144 -11.88 12.19 10.85
C LYS A 144 -12.92 11.35 11.58
N GLY A 145 -13.11 10.09 11.17
CA GLY A 145 -14.03 9.17 11.83
C GLY A 145 -13.65 8.86 13.27
N LEU A 146 -12.35 8.80 13.60
CA LEU A 146 -11.87 8.64 14.96
C LEU A 146 -12.20 9.87 15.82
N LEU A 147 -11.97 11.08 15.30
CA LEU A 147 -12.27 12.33 16.00
C LEU A 147 -13.77 12.54 16.24
N GLU A 148 -14.61 12.06 15.31
CA GLU A 148 -16.07 12.16 15.39
C GLU A 148 -16.71 11.03 16.21
N GLY A 149 -15.96 10.03 16.65
CA GLY A 149 -16.51 8.85 17.32
C GLY A 149 -17.38 7.98 16.39
N ARG A 150 -17.09 7.99 15.08
CA ARG A 150 -17.87 7.32 14.03
C ARG A 150 -17.71 5.79 14.02
N TRP A 151 -16.64 5.29 14.62
CA TRP A 151 -16.27 3.87 14.59
C TRP A 151 -16.88 3.11 15.77
N GLU A 152 -17.56 2.02 15.44
CA GLU A 152 -18.03 1.04 16.42
C GLU A 152 -17.07 -0.15 16.45
N TYR A 153 -16.90 -0.79 17.61
CA TYR A 153 -15.91 -1.83 17.80
C TYR A 153 -16.52 -3.12 18.36
N ILE A 154 -15.99 -4.27 17.93
CA ILE A 154 -16.41 -5.59 18.44
C ILE A 154 -15.90 -5.90 19.85
N VAL A 155 -15.07 -5.01 20.41
CA VAL A 155 -14.52 -5.08 21.77
C VAL A 155 -14.84 -3.78 22.51
N SER A 156 -15.02 -3.87 23.82
CA SER A 156 -15.13 -2.66 24.66
C SER A 156 -13.77 -1.98 24.73
N ILE A 157 -13.71 -0.75 24.23
CA ILE A 157 -12.58 0.15 24.43
C ILE A 157 -12.82 0.86 25.77
N LYS A 158 -11.91 0.65 26.72
CA LYS A 158 -11.92 1.31 28.03
C LYS A 158 -11.27 2.69 27.96
#